data_AF-A0A3N5P8F4-F1
#
_entry.id   AF-A0A3N5P8F4-F1
#
_cell.length_a   1.000
_cell.length_b   1.000
_cell.length_c   1.000
_cell.angle_alpha   90.00
_cell.angle_beta   90.00
_cell.angle_gamma   90.00
#
_symmetry.space_group_name_H-M   'P 1'
#
loop_
_entity.id
_entity.type
_entity.pdbx_description
1 polymer ?
#
loop_
_entity_poly.entity_id
_entity_poly.type
_entity_poly.pdbx_seq_one_letter_code
_entity_poly.pdbx_strand_id
1 'polypeptide(L)'
;MDNAAPGQVPGKRSRRKVVVIAAVVVGLCVVLTLCGVLFLGSSIRVALERDDVEGAIHQFMLAMARKNTNAAYAVFSERAQEKVPLSKLQEMVQGNNYALFNRYDSVEAQWLNIGPAVSSNPEMPQGIVARATGETRYTDGSVGRFEAVLERVKGEWKLDFINVTVSPDKFEKQ
;
A
#
# COMPACT_ATOMS: atom_id res chain seq x y z
N MET A 1 -1.11 -31.06 78.81
CA MET A 1 -1.97 -32.04 78.12
C MET A 1 -3.38 -31.62 78.50
N ASP A 2 -4.20 -30.98 77.67
CA ASP A 2 -4.33 -31.06 76.20
C ASP A 2 -4.78 -29.73 75.56
N ASN A 3 -4.37 -29.57 74.30
CA ASN A 3 -4.67 -28.49 73.38
C ASN A 3 -6.09 -28.60 72.80
N ALA A 4 -6.74 -27.47 72.53
CA ALA A 4 -7.68 -27.35 71.41
C ALA A 4 -7.74 -25.91 70.89
N ALA A 5 -7.25 -25.71 69.66
CA ALA A 5 -7.31 -24.45 68.93
C ALA A 5 -8.70 -24.24 68.28
N PRO A 6 -9.21 -22.99 68.18
CA PRO A 6 -10.47 -22.72 67.49
C PRO A 6 -10.29 -22.80 65.97
N GLY A 7 -11.10 -23.66 65.34
CA GLY A 7 -11.18 -23.81 63.89
C GLY A 7 -11.66 -22.53 63.20
N GLN A 8 -10.93 -22.10 62.18
CA GLN A 8 -11.37 -21.05 61.26
C GLN A 8 -12.52 -21.57 60.39
N VAL A 9 -13.66 -20.88 60.44
CA VAL A 9 -14.80 -21.13 59.55
C VAL A 9 -14.49 -20.50 58.19
N PRO A 10 -14.49 -21.26 57.07
CA PRO A 10 -14.24 -20.68 55.77
C PRO A 10 -15.40 -19.75 55.37
N GLY A 11 -15.10 -18.45 55.28
CA GLY A 11 -16.05 -17.43 54.85
C GLY A 11 -16.63 -17.77 53.48
N LYS A 12 -17.95 -17.95 53.43
CA LYS A 12 -18.73 -18.24 52.22
C LYS A 12 -18.57 -17.08 51.22
N ARG A 13 -17.54 -17.14 50.37
CA ARG A 13 -17.28 -16.14 49.32
C ARG A 13 -18.51 -16.03 48.42
N SER A 14 -19.04 -14.81 48.35
CA SER A 14 -20.23 -14.47 47.56
C SER A 14 -19.99 -14.76 46.07
N ARG A 15 -20.53 -15.90 45.61
CA ARG A 15 -20.48 -16.34 44.21
C ARG A 15 -20.92 -15.26 43.23
N ARG A 16 -21.82 -14.35 43.64
CA ARG A 16 -22.26 -13.21 42.82
C ARG A 16 -21.13 -12.25 42.46
N LYS A 17 -20.20 -11.95 43.38
CA LYS A 17 -19.07 -11.04 43.10
C LYS A 17 -18.07 -11.68 42.14
N VAL A 18 -17.86 -13.00 42.24
CA VAL A 18 -16.97 -13.75 41.34
C VAL A 18 -17.53 -13.80 39.91
N VAL A 19 -18.84 -13.98 39.76
CA VAL A 19 -19.50 -14.01 38.45
C VAL A 19 -19.44 -12.65 37.74
N VAL A 20 -19.63 -11.54 38.47
CA VAL A 20 -19.56 -10.19 37.88
C VAL A 20 -18.13 -9.87 37.42
N ILE A 21 -17.11 -10.21 38.22
CA ILE A 21 -15.70 -9.99 37.84
C ILE A 21 -15.33 -10.83 36.61
N ALA A 22 -15.76 -12.10 36.57
CA ALA A 22 -15.52 -12.97 35.42
C ALA A 22 -16.18 -12.41 34.15
N ALA A 23 -17.42 -11.90 34.23
CA ALA A 23 -18.11 -11.32 33.09
C ALA A 23 -17.41 -10.05 32.54
N VAL A 24 -16.89 -9.19 33.42
CA VAL A 24 -16.14 -7.98 33.01
C VAL A 24 -14.83 -8.35 32.33
N VAL A 25 -14.09 -9.32 32.86
CA VAL A 25 -12.82 -9.78 32.27
C VAL A 25 -13.05 -10.41 30.89
N VAL A 26 -14.08 -11.25 30.74
CA VAL A 26 -14.42 -11.86 29.45
C VAL A 26 -14.87 -10.79 28.45
N GLY A 27 -15.70 -9.83 28.87
CA GLY A 27 -16.12 -8.71 28.01
C GLY A 27 -14.94 -7.86 27.53
N LEU A 28 -14.00 -7.53 28.41
CA LEU A 28 -12.79 -6.79 28.07
C LEU A 28 -11.89 -7.57 27.10
N CYS A 29 -11.72 -8.87 27.32
CA CYS A 29 -10.95 -9.73 26.41
C CYS A 29 -11.60 -9.82 25.03
N VAL A 30 -12.93 -9.90 24.94
CA VAL A 30 -13.64 -9.93 23.65
C VAL A 30 -13.50 -8.60 22.90
N VAL A 31 -13.58 -7.46 23.59
CA VAL A 31 -13.37 -6.14 22.95
C VAL A 31 -11.93 -5.99 22.46
N LEU A 32 -10.94 -6.42 23.26
CA LEU A 32 -9.53 -6.35 22.87
C LEU A 32 -9.18 -7.29 21.71
N THR A 33 -9.75 -8.50 21.65
CA THR A 33 -9.55 -9.40 20.50
C THR A 33 -10.25 -8.89 19.25
N LEU A 34 -11.46 -8.33 19.37
CA LEU A 34 -12.18 -7.77 18.23
C LEU A 34 -11.45 -6.54 17.65
N CYS A 35 -10.95 -5.65 18.51
CA CYS A 35 -10.13 -4.51 18.09
C CYS A 35 -8.79 -4.97 17.49
N GLY A 36 -8.10 -5.95 18.10
CA GLY A 36 -6.84 -6.47 17.59
C GLY A 36 -6.96 -7.10 16.19
N VAL A 37 -8.01 -7.88 15.94
CA VAL A 37 -8.26 -8.53 14.64
C VAL A 37 -8.57 -7.50 13.53
N LEU A 38 -9.30 -6.43 13.85
CA LEU A 38 -9.63 -5.38 12.88
C LEU A 38 -8.40 -4.54 12.48
N PHE A 39 -7.47 -4.28 13.41
CA PHE A 39 -6.24 -3.55 13.10
C PHE A 39 -5.17 -4.42 12.44
N LEU A 40 -5.03 -5.70 12.81
CA LEU A 40 -4.04 -6.60 12.19
C LEU A 40 -4.45 -7.08 10.79
N GLY A 41 -5.76 -7.25 10.53
CA GLY A 41 -6.26 -7.76 9.26
C GLY A 41 -6.08 -6.79 8.07
N SER A 42 -6.03 -5.48 8.33
CA SER A 42 -5.81 -4.47 7.28
C SER A 42 -4.34 -4.37 6.88
N SER A 43 -3.41 -4.47 7.83
CA SER A 43 -1.97 -4.37 7.57
C SER A 43 -1.44 -5.56 6.74
N ILE A 44 -1.94 -6.78 6.98
CA ILE A 44 -1.53 -7.98 6.25
C ILE A 44 -1.92 -7.88 4.77
N ARG A 45 -3.10 -7.33 4.46
CA ARG A 45 -3.54 -7.15 3.07
C ARG A 45 -2.68 -6.14 2.32
N VAL A 46 -2.32 -5.03 2.96
CA VAL A 46 -1.43 -4.03 2.32
C VAL A 46 -0.03 -4.59 2.06
N ALA A 47 0.50 -5.40 2.97
CA ALA A 47 1.79 -6.06 2.77
C ALA A 47 1.76 -7.04 1.59
N LEU A 48 0.67 -7.81 1.43
CA LEU A 48 0.52 -8.75 0.31
C LEU A 48 0.36 -8.06 -1.04
N GLU A 49 -0.31 -6.90 -1.07
CA GLU A 49 -0.59 -6.17 -2.32
C GLU A 49 0.53 -5.19 -2.70
N ARG A 50 1.48 -4.91 -1.78
CA ARG A 50 2.61 -4.02 -2.04
C ARG A 50 3.44 -4.48 -3.23
N ASP A 51 3.84 -5.74 -3.23
CA ASP A 51 4.71 -6.30 -4.28
C ASP A 51 4.03 -6.22 -5.65
N ASP A 52 2.72 -6.44 -5.72
CA ASP A 52 1.96 -6.33 -6.97
C ASP A 52 1.82 -4.87 -7.44
N VAL A 53 1.61 -3.92 -6.52
CA VAL A 53 1.54 -2.48 -6.83
C VAL A 53 2.90 -1.96 -7.29
N GLU A 54 3.97 -2.26 -6.54
CA GLU A 54 5.35 -1.94 -6.94
C GLU A 54 5.70 -2.61 -8.25
N GLY A 55 5.27 -3.85 -8.47
CA GLY A 55 5.44 -4.60 -9.71
C GLY A 55 4.83 -3.88 -10.91
N ALA A 56 3.60 -3.37 -10.80
CA ALA A 56 2.96 -2.61 -11.87
C ALA A 56 3.74 -1.30 -12.19
N ILE A 57 4.16 -0.57 -11.15
CA ILE A 57 4.98 0.65 -11.31
C ILE A 57 6.34 0.32 -11.94
N HIS A 58 6.98 -0.78 -11.50
CA HIS A 58 8.24 -1.27 -12.03
C HIS A 58 8.13 -1.62 -13.51
N GLN A 59 7.07 -2.32 -13.93
CA GLN A 59 6.86 -2.64 -15.35
C GLN A 59 6.72 -1.38 -16.22
N PHE A 60 6.00 -0.36 -15.74
CA PHE A 60 5.93 0.92 -16.43
C PHE A 60 7.31 1.57 -16.54
N MET A 61 8.03 1.69 -15.42
CA MET A 61 9.37 2.31 -15.39
C MET A 61 10.36 1.58 -16.30
N LEU A 62 10.35 0.24 -16.28
CA LEU A 62 11.22 -0.59 -17.11
C LEU A 62 10.87 -0.45 -18.60
N ALA A 63 9.58 -0.38 -18.94
CA ALA A 63 9.14 -0.15 -20.32
C ALA A 63 9.59 1.24 -20.84
N MET A 64 9.44 2.27 -20.01
CA MET A 64 9.91 3.63 -20.33
C MET A 64 11.44 3.70 -20.47
N ALA A 65 12.18 3.03 -19.58
CA ALA A 65 13.64 2.90 -19.65
C ALA A 65 14.12 2.14 -20.90
N ARG A 66 13.27 1.29 -21.48
CA ARG A 66 13.54 0.60 -22.76
C ARG A 66 12.99 1.36 -23.97
N LYS A 67 12.47 2.58 -23.77
CA LYS A 67 11.75 3.39 -24.78
C LYS A 67 10.59 2.63 -25.46
N ASN A 68 10.04 1.61 -24.79
CA ASN A 68 8.93 0.82 -25.28
C ASN A 68 7.61 1.40 -24.76
N THR A 69 7.17 2.48 -25.37
CA THR A 69 5.97 3.23 -24.93
C THR A 69 4.69 2.43 -25.08
N ASN A 70 4.63 1.47 -26.02
CA ASN A 70 3.47 0.58 -26.15
C ASN A 70 3.34 -0.35 -24.94
N ALA A 71 4.46 -0.91 -24.47
CA ALA A 71 4.46 -1.72 -23.26
C ALA A 71 4.13 -0.88 -22.02
N ALA A 72 4.65 0.35 -21.93
CA ALA A 72 4.33 1.27 -20.84
C ALA A 72 2.83 1.63 -20.83
N TYR A 73 2.26 1.89 -22.00
CA TYR A 73 0.84 2.20 -22.17
C TYR A 73 -0.08 1.05 -21.75
N ALA A 74 0.31 -0.19 -22.02
CA ALA A 74 -0.46 -1.38 -21.65
C ALA A 74 -0.58 -1.62 -20.13
N VAL A 75 0.24 -0.94 -19.32
CA VAL A 75 0.14 -0.98 -17.85
C VAL A 75 -1.00 -0.09 -17.33
N PHE A 76 -1.42 0.91 -18.12
CA PHE A 76 -2.52 1.79 -17.74
C PHE A 76 -3.88 1.08 -17.83
N SER A 77 -4.83 1.54 -17.02
CA SER A 77 -6.22 1.11 -17.13
C SER A 77 -6.85 1.67 -18.40
N GLU A 78 -7.92 1.03 -18.88
CA GLU A 78 -8.65 1.50 -20.07
C GLU A 78 -9.11 2.97 -19.91
N ARG A 79 -9.60 3.36 -18.72
CA ARG A 79 -10.00 4.74 -18.42
C ARG A 79 -8.83 5.73 -18.51
N ALA A 80 -7.66 5.31 -18.04
CA ALA A 80 -6.48 6.17 -18.05
C ALA A 80 -5.88 6.29 -19.45
N GLN A 81 -5.96 5.23 -20.24
CA GLN A 81 -5.61 5.24 -21.67
C GLN A 81 -6.46 6.24 -22.46
N GLU A 82 -7.74 6.44 -22.10
CA GLU A 82 -8.59 7.47 -22.71
C GLU A 82 -8.11 8.90 -22.43
N LYS A 83 -7.41 9.13 -21.31
CA LYS A 83 -6.94 10.46 -20.87
C LYS A 83 -5.50 10.76 -21.23
N VAL A 84 -4.64 9.75 -21.18
CA VAL A 84 -3.20 9.87 -21.39
C VAL A 84 -2.92 9.31 -22.78
N PRO A 85 -2.87 10.11 -23.86
CA PRO A 85 -2.61 9.55 -25.18
C PRO A 85 -1.20 8.97 -25.26
N LEU A 86 -1.03 7.90 -26.04
CA LEU A 86 0.27 7.24 -26.26
C LEU A 86 1.38 8.22 -26.67
N SER A 87 1.05 9.29 -27.40
CA SER A 87 1.99 10.34 -27.80
C SER A 87 2.64 11.05 -26.61
N LYS A 88 1.95 11.20 -25.49
CA LYS A 88 2.54 11.78 -24.26
C LYS A 88 3.65 10.90 -23.71
N LEU A 89 3.48 9.58 -23.73
CA LEU A 89 4.55 8.65 -23.33
C LEU A 89 5.74 8.69 -24.31
N GLN A 90 5.47 8.89 -25.60
CA GLN A 90 6.51 9.09 -26.61
C GLN A 90 7.32 10.36 -26.37
N GLU A 91 6.68 11.47 -26.02
CA GLU A 91 7.35 12.73 -25.63
C GLU A 91 8.24 12.54 -24.40
N MET A 92 7.82 11.72 -23.42
CA MET A 92 8.56 11.48 -22.18
C MET A 92 9.86 10.69 -22.38
N VAL A 93 9.99 9.91 -23.46
CA VAL A 93 11.22 9.15 -23.78
C VAL A 93 12.11 9.85 -24.82
N GLN A 94 11.80 11.10 -25.16
CA GLN A 94 12.56 11.92 -26.10
C GLN A 94 13.41 12.98 -25.39
N GLY A 95 14.56 13.30 -25.99
CA GLY A 95 15.45 14.35 -25.52
C GLY A 95 15.79 14.26 -24.03
N ASN A 96 15.78 15.40 -23.35
CA ASN A 96 16.11 15.50 -21.93
C ASN A 96 15.08 14.82 -21.02
N ASN A 97 13.84 14.61 -21.48
CA ASN A 97 12.82 13.94 -20.65
C ASN A 97 13.19 12.49 -20.36
N TYR A 98 13.94 11.85 -21.27
CA TYR A 98 14.38 10.48 -21.09
C TYR A 98 15.30 10.30 -19.86
N ALA A 99 15.92 11.37 -19.36
CA ALA A 99 16.69 11.36 -18.12
C ALA A 99 15.88 10.84 -16.92
N LEU A 100 14.55 10.97 -16.93
CA LEU A 100 13.67 10.42 -15.89
C LEU A 100 13.74 8.89 -15.79
N PHE A 101 14.02 8.20 -16.91
CA PHE A 101 13.96 6.74 -17.02
C PHE A 101 15.31 6.10 -17.33
N ASN A 102 16.26 6.87 -17.88
CA ASN A 102 17.59 6.37 -18.19
C ASN A 102 18.23 5.78 -16.92
N ARG A 103 18.88 4.62 -17.10
CA ARG A 103 19.55 3.87 -16.03
C ARG A 103 18.65 3.45 -14.86
N TYR A 104 17.33 3.37 -15.07
CA TYR A 104 16.40 2.86 -14.06
C TYR A 104 16.80 1.46 -13.60
N ASP A 105 16.76 1.25 -12.28
CA ASP A 105 17.08 -0.01 -11.63
C ASP A 105 15.86 -0.55 -10.87
N SER A 106 15.40 0.17 -9.86
CA SER A 106 14.34 -0.29 -8.97
C SER A 106 13.41 0.83 -8.49
N VAL A 107 12.27 0.43 -7.95
CA VAL A 107 11.28 1.30 -7.31
C VAL A 107 10.96 0.73 -5.94
N GLU A 108 10.67 1.61 -4.98
CA GLU A 108 10.32 1.23 -3.62
C GLU A 108 9.23 2.16 -3.10
N ALA A 109 8.05 1.62 -2.76
CA ALA A 109 6.97 2.39 -2.18
C ALA A 109 7.23 2.64 -0.70
N GLN A 110 7.44 3.90 -0.34
CA GLN A 110 7.62 4.32 1.05
C GLN A 110 6.28 4.48 1.75
N TRP A 111 5.29 5.00 1.02
CA TRP A 111 3.91 5.12 1.49
C TRP A 111 2.97 4.46 0.50
N LEU A 112 2.07 3.65 1.03
CA LEU A 112 1.08 2.91 0.25
C LEU A 112 -0.23 2.90 1.01
N ASN A 113 -1.27 3.47 0.40
CA ASN A 113 -2.63 3.40 0.89
C ASN A 113 -3.49 2.63 -0.11
N ILE A 114 -4.14 1.56 0.34
CA ILE A 114 -5.04 0.75 -0.46
C ILE A 114 -6.41 0.78 0.18
N GLY A 115 -7.43 1.13 -0.60
CA GLY A 115 -8.78 1.19 -0.09
C GLY A 115 -9.84 1.29 -1.18
N PRO A 116 -11.12 1.15 -0.80
CA PRO A 116 -12.21 1.37 -1.73
C PRO A 116 -12.28 2.85 -2.13
N ALA A 117 -12.53 3.11 -3.42
CA ALA A 117 -12.82 4.42 -3.96
C ALA A 117 -14.12 4.37 -4.76
N VAL A 118 -15.00 5.33 -4.49
CA VAL A 118 -16.28 5.50 -5.19
C VAL A 118 -16.34 6.93 -5.69
N SER A 119 -16.62 7.09 -6.98
CA SER A 119 -16.72 8.38 -7.66
C SER A 119 -17.96 8.40 -8.54
N SER A 120 -18.67 9.53 -8.57
CA SER A 120 -19.75 9.77 -9.53
C SER A 120 -19.23 10.04 -10.95
N ASN A 121 -17.96 10.44 -11.08
CA ASN A 121 -17.29 10.55 -12.37
C ASN A 121 -16.78 9.15 -12.81
N PRO A 122 -17.28 8.59 -13.93
CA PRO A 122 -16.86 7.28 -14.44
C PRO A 122 -15.42 7.23 -14.95
N GLU A 123 -14.80 8.39 -15.18
CA GLU A 123 -13.42 8.51 -15.61
C GLU A 123 -12.44 8.38 -14.44
N MET A 124 -12.85 8.63 -13.20
CA MET A 124 -11.96 8.52 -12.04
C MET A 124 -11.77 7.04 -11.64
N PRO A 125 -10.63 6.67 -11.02
CA PRO A 125 -10.42 5.34 -10.45
C PRO A 125 -11.58 4.88 -9.57
N GLN A 126 -12.01 3.63 -9.76
CA GLN A 126 -13.13 3.04 -9.01
C GLN A 126 -12.79 1.67 -8.41
N GLY A 127 -13.62 1.22 -7.46
CA GLY A 127 -13.45 -0.09 -6.85
C GLY A 127 -12.34 -0.04 -5.81
N ILE A 128 -11.30 -0.87 -5.96
CA ILE A 128 -10.15 -0.88 -5.06
C ILE A 128 -9.01 -0.08 -5.72
N VAL A 129 -8.53 0.93 -5.00
CA VAL A 129 -7.52 1.88 -5.49
C VAL A 129 -6.31 1.87 -4.55
N ALA A 130 -5.12 1.90 -5.13
CA ALA A 130 -3.86 2.11 -4.44
C ALA A 130 -3.32 3.51 -4.76
N ARG A 131 -2.83 4.19 -3.73
CA ARG A 131 -2.07 5.44 -3.85
C ARG A 131 -0.69 5.20 -3.26
N ALA A 132 0.33 5.33 -4.09
CA ALA A 132 1.70 5.01 -3.73
C ALA A 132 2.60 6.23 -3.94
N THR A 133 3.46 6.50 -2.97
CA THR A 133 4.60 7.43 -3.14
C THR A 133 5.87 6.75 -2.66
N GLY A 134 6.98 7.09 -3.29
CA GLY A 134 8.25 6.46 -2.95
C GLY A 134 9.40 6.90 -3.81
N GLU A 135 10.43 6.06 -3.86
CA GLU A 135 11.69 6.34 -4.52
C GLU A 135 11.89 5.47 -5.76
N THR A 136 12.60 6.04 -6.74
CA THR A 136 13.20 5.31 -7.85
C THR A 136 14.71 5.33 -7.69
N ARG A 137 15.37 4.18 -7.86
CA ARG A 137 16.83 4.07 -7.82
C ARG A 137 17.37 3.86 -9.23
N TYR A 138 18.54 4.40 -9.48
CA TYR A 138 19.21 4.35 -10.77
C TYR A 138 20.63 3.80 -10.63
N THR A 139 21.14 3.15 -11.67
CA THR A 139 22.45 2.48 -11.63
C THR A 139 23.66 3.43 -11.52
N ASP A 140 23.44 4.74 -11.75
CA ASP A 140 24.44 5.79 -11.51
C ASP A 140 24.43 6.34 -10.08
N GLY A 141 23.64 5.74 -9.18
CA GLY A 141 23.49 6.13 -7.78
C GLY A 141 22.53 7.29 -7.55
N SER A 142 21.94 7.87 -8.61
CA SER A 142 20.91 8.90 -8.47
C SER A 142 19.64 8.30 -7.84
N VAL A 143 18.87 9.15 -7.16
CA VAL A 143 17.56 8.79 -6.59
C VAL A 143 16.50 9.75 -7.12
N GLY A 144 15.37 9.21 -7.55
CA GLY A 144 14.18 9.95 -7.93
C GLY A 144 13.03 9.67 -6.98
N ARG A 145 11.90 10.34 -7.23
CA ARG A 145 10.66 10.15 -6.50
C ARG A 145 9.53 9.89 -7.47
N PHE A 146 8.56 9.10 -7.02
CA PHE A 146 7.32 8.88 -7.75
C PHE A 146 6.09 9.12 -6.89
N GLU A 147 5.00 9.48 -7.56
CA GLU A 147 3.64 9.42 -7.06
C GLU A 147 2.81 8.65 -8.09
N ALA A 148 2.05 7.66 -7.65
CA ALA A 148 1.24 6.82 -8.50
C ALA A 148 -0.15 6.56 -7.91
N VAL A 149 -1.14 6.47 -8.79
CA VAL A 149 -2.49 5.99 -8.49
C VAL A 149 -2.77 4.78 -9.37
N LEU A 150 -3.18 3.69 -8.75
CA LEU A 150 -3.54 2.44 -9.43
C LEU A 150 -4.95 2.04 -9.06
N GLU A 151 -5.68 1.46 -10.01
CA GLU A 151 -6.96 0.81 -9.76
C GLU A 151 -6.87 -0.69 -10.06
N ARG A 152 -7.63 -1.49 -9.31
CA ARG A 152 -7.69 -2.93 -9.53
C ARG A 152 -8.75 -3.26 -10.58
N VAL A 153 -8.32 -3.75 -11.73
CA VAL A 153 -9.18 -4.11 -12.86
C VAL A 153 -9.04 -5.60 -13.13
N LYS A 154 -10.15 -6.35 -13.03
CA LYS A 154 -10.18 -7.81 -13.25
C LYS A 154 -9.13 -8.59 -12.43
N GLY A 155 -8.81 -8.10 -11.23
CA GLY A 155 -7.84 -8.72 -10.32
C GLY A 155 -6.40 -8.20 -10.44
N GLU A 156 -6.09 -7.42 -11.49
CA GLU A 156 -4.75 -6.85 -11.72
C GLU A 156 -4.69 -5.37 -11.33
N TRP A 157 -3.53 -4.91 -10.87
CA TRP A 157 -3.26 -3.50 -10.67
C TRP A 157 -2.91 -2.82 -11.99
N LYS A 158 -3.64 -1.76 -12.33
CA LYS A 158 -3.42 -0.94 -13.53
C LYS A 158 -3.19 0.50 -13.13
N LEU A 159 -2.27 1.18 -13.81
CA LEU A 159 -2.00 2.59 -13.56
C LEU A 159 -3.17 3.45 -14.03
N ASP A 160 -3.64 4.33 -13.16
CA ASP A 160 -4.45 5.48 -13.57
C ASP A 160 -3.57 6.71 -13.81
N PHE A 161 -2.58 6.90 -12.92
CA PHE A 161 -1.69 8.05 -12.94
C PHE A 161 -0.31 7.67 -12.42
N ILE A 162 0.71 8.28 -13.00
CA ILE A 162 2.06 8.28 -12.43
C ILE A 162 2.80 9.57 -12.79
N ASN A 163 3.50 10.12 -11.81
CA ASN A 163 4.44 11.21 -11.97
C ASN A 163 5.80 10.80 -11.39
N VAL A 164 6.87 11.07 -12.14
CA VAL A 164 8.24 10.71 -11.77
C VAL A 164 9.09 11.96 -11.84
N THR A 165 9.89 12.17 -10.80
CA THR A 165 10.82 13.28 -10.69
C THR A 165 12.21 12.76 -10.33
N VAL A 166 13.24 13.44 -10.80
CA VAL A 166 14.63 13.14 -10.45
C VAL A 166 15.31 14.45 -10.04
N SER A 167 16.37 14.35 -9.24
CA SER A 167 17.16 15.51 -8.87
C SER A 167 17.86 16.12 -10.11
N PRO A 168 18.06 17.46 -10.18
CA PRO A 168 18.65 18.12 -11.35
C PRO A 168 20.04 17.60 -11.74
N ASP A 169 20.83 17.13 -10.77
CA ASP A 169 22.17 16.56 -11.00
C ASP A 169 22.16 15.32 -11.90
N LYS A 170 21.03 14.62 -12.00
CA LYS A 170 20.90 13.48 -12.92
C LYS A 170 20.97 13.92 -14.39
N PHE A 171 20.50 15.12 -14.72
CA PHE A 171 20.51 15.60 -16.09
C PHE A 171 21.94 15.88 -16.60
N GLU A 172 22.89 16.10 -15.70
CA GLU A 172 24.31 16.32 -15.99
C GLU A 172 25.10 15.01 -16.19
N LYS A 173 24.56 13.87 -15.73
CA LYS A 173 25.21 12.55 -15.72
C LYS A 173 24.82 11.64 -16.89
N GLN A 174 24.09 12.18 -17.88
CA GLN A 174 23.50 11.42 -18.99
C GLN A 174 24.54 10.78 -19.91
#